data_AF-A0AAE8IXV2-F1
#
_entry.id   AF-A0AAE8IXV2-F1
#
_cell.length_a   1.000
_cell.length_b   1.000
_cell.length_c   1.000
_cell.angle_alpha   90.00
_cell.angle_beta   90.00
_cell.angle_gamma   90.00
#
_symmetry.space_group_name_H-M   'P 1'
#
loop_
_entity.id
_entity.type
_entity.pdbx_description
1 polymer ?
#
loop_
_entity_poly.entity_id
_entity_poly.type
_entity_poly.pdbx_seq_one_letter_code
_entity_poly.pdbx_strand_id
1 'polypeptide(L)'
;MNEHSARPANEGRENGEQSSSEEGSSHLRNDSNAKPRSTIWSRIGRLLKPSQGERLREDLTDALMDDTEIGAAFSPEERAMLNNILRFREVRVEDIMIPRVDIDGLDQNMTIGEALILFEETGRSRMPVYDETLDNPKGMIHIRDLLAYVAKQARNKRRVGSRGVAYGEAKAPRSPRPNFDLARVDLEQTVADAGLVRKILFAPPSMLASDLLKTMQAQRTQLALVIDEYGGTDGLVSHEDIVEMVVGDIDDEHDKDETMFSRLSADVLVADARAELTELAEAIGPEFDVREHLEEIDTLGGLIFFALGRIPAKGEVVRAVPGFEFQILDADTRRIKGVRIVRDHGSEGQDDRAPGDADADEVIPLPAPDVRLITHQQNAD
;
A
#
# COMPACT_ATOMS: atom_id res chain seq x y z
N MET A 1 4.84 -38.47 51.52
CA MET A 1 4.61 -38.46 52.99
C MET A 1 4.56 -37.01 53.45
N ASN A 2 3.35 -36.64 53.89
CA ASN A 2 2.89 -35.59 54.79
C ASN A 2 3.03 -34.08 54.49
N GLU A 3 1.82 -33.50 54.52
CA GLU A 3 1.31 -32.12 54.61
C GLU A 3 1.81 -31.33 55.83
N HIS A 4 1.65 -29.99 55.77
CA HIS A 4 1.12 -29.05 56.81
C HIS A 4 1.09 -27.65 56.15
N SER A 5 -0.01 -26.92 55.90
CA SER A 5 -1.23 -26.51 56.61
C SER A 5 -1.07 -25.34 57.61
N ALA A 6 -1.48 -24.15 57.12
CA ALA A 6 -2.34 -23.10 57.71
C ALA A 6 -2.00 -22.32 59.02
N ARG A 7 -1.82 -20.98 58.85
CA ARG A 7 -2.54 -19.79 59.46
C ARG A 7 -2.63 -19.63 61.02
N PRO A 8 -3.15 -18.50 61.58
CA PRO A 8 -3.25 -17.05 61.20
C PRO A 8 -3.02 -16.06 62.39
N ALA A 9 -3.24 -14.74 62.22
CA ALA A 9 -3.72 -13.70 63.20
C ALA A 9 -3.35 -12.27 62.71
N ASN A 10 -4.00 -11.13 63.01
CA ASN A 10 -5.28 -10.73 63.59
C ASN A 10 -5.41 -9.20 63.38
N GLU A 11 -6.63 -8.68 63.44
CA GLU A 11 -7.05 -7.27 63.29
C GLU A 11 -6.63 -6.35 64.45
N GLY A 12 -6.66 -5.03 64.23
CA GLY A 12 -6.63 -4.03 65.31
C GLY A 12 -6.60 -2.57 64.82
N ARG A 13 -7.71 -1.85 65.05
CA ARG A 13 -7.98 -0.42 64.77
C ARG A 13 -7.18 0.52 65.67
N GLU A 14 -6.98 1.79 65.26
CA GLU A 14 -7.35 2.98 66.06
C GLU A 14 -7.23 4.32 65.31
N ASN A 15 -7.98 5.30 65.83
CA ASN A 15 -8.36 6.60 65.25
C ASN A 15 -7.35 7.74 65.51
N GLY A 16 -7.35 8.71 64.59
CA GLY A 16 -7.60 10.14 64.87
C GLY A 16 -6.47 11.01 65.44
N GLU A 17 -6.14 12.10 64.74
CA GLU A 17 -6.02 13.47 65.31
C GLU A 17 -5.85 14.52 64.21
N GLN A 18 -6.49 15.67 64.43
CA GLN A 18 -6.50 16.89 63.59
C GLN A 18 -5.46 17.90 64.11
N SER A 19 -4.95 18.80 63.25
CA SER A 19 -5.05 20.27 63.41
C SER A 19 -3.94 21.08 62.70
N SER A 20 -4.29 22.34 62.39
CA SER A 20 -3.54 23.52 61.91
C SER A 20 -3.20 23.56 60.42
N SER A 21 -3.91 24.32 59.56
CA SER A 21 -4.16 25.78 59.45
C SER A 21 -3.06 26.51 58.69
N GLU A 22 -3.39 27.02 57.49
CA GLU A 22 -3.01 28.37 57.02
C GLU A 22 -3.74 28.66 55.69
N GLU A 23 -4.60 29.68 55.71
CA GLU A 23 -5.17 30.30 54.52
C GLU A 23 -4.16 31.29 53.92
N GLY A 24 -3.95 31.21 52.60
CA GLY A 24 -3.20 32.16 51.81
C GLY A 24 -3.91 32.39 50.47
N SER A 25 -4.23 33.66 50.21
CA SER A 25 -5.17 34.19 49.23
C SER A 25 -4.70 34.21 47.76
N SER A 26 -5.69 34.05 46.86
CA SER A 26 -5.87 34.65 45.52
C SER A 26 -4.74 34.60 44.47
N HIS A 27 -4.99 33.96 43.33
CA HIS A 27 -5.40 34.63 42.07
C HIS A 27 -5.59 33.63 40.92
N LEU A 28 -6.76 33.73 40.29
CA LEU A 28 -7.16 33.38 38.91
C LEU A 28 -6.16 32.60 38.03
N ARG A 29 -6.57 31.38 37.62
CA ARG A 29 -6.51 30.98 36.21
C ARG A 29 -7.47 29.82 35.93
N ASN A 30 -8.40 30.11 35.02
CA ASN A 30 -9.31 29.20 34.37
C ASN A 30 -8.50 28.29 33.43
N ASP A 31 -8.65 26.96 33.53
CA ASP A 31 -8.52 26.11 32.35
C ASP A 31 -9.29 24.79 32.50
N SER A 32 -10.25 24.65 31.57
CA SER A 32 -10.77 23.43 30.96
C SER A 32 -10.97 22.17 31.82
N ASN A 33 -12.24 21.97 32.15
CA ASN A 33 -12.93 20.71 32.38
C ASN A 33 -12.43 19.54 31.49
N ALA A 34 -11.60 18.66 32.06
CA ALA A 34 -11.27 17.37 31.45
C ALA A 34 -12.44 16.39 31.68
N LYS A 35 -13.26 16.17 30.65
CA LYS A 35 -14.28 15.11 30.64
C LYS A 35 -13.60 13.72 30.58
N PRO A 36 -14.11 12.71 31.29
CA PRO A 36 -13.53 11.37 31.28
C PRO A 36 -13.83 10.65 29.95
N ARG A 37 -12.81 10.00 29.39
CA ARG A 37 -12.90 9.14 28.20
C ARG A 37 -13.87 7.99 28.50
N SER A 38 -15.06 8.03 27.90
CA SER A 38 -16.04 6.94 28.01
C SER A 38 -15.58 5.74 27.21
N THR A 39 -15.37 4.65 27.93
CA THR A 39 -14.81 3.37 27.49
C THR A 39 -15.73 2.66 26.49
N ILE A 40 -15.25 2.52 25.25
CA ILE A 40 -15.78 1.70 24.13
C ILE A 40 -16.33 0.34 24.62
N TRP A 41 -15.64 -0.29 25.58
CA TRP A 41 -15.98 -1.58 26.18
C TRP A 41 -17.30 -1.62 26.97
N SER A 42 -17.74 -0.48 27.53
CA SER A 42 -19.00 -0.42 28.32
C SER A 42 -20.27 -0.46 27.46
N ARG A 43 -20.13 -0.23 26.15
CA ARG A 43 -21.23 -0.27 25.17
C ARG A 43 -21.36 -1.64 24.50
N ILE A 44 -20.22 -2.29 24.20
CA ILE A 44 -20.15 -3.66 23.66
C ILE A 44 -20.79 -4.68 24.63
N GLY A 45 -20.63 -4.48 25.94
CA GLY A 45 -21.13 -5.40 26.96
C GLY A 45 -22.65 -5.53 27.08
N ARG A 46 -23.44 -4.63 26.47
CA ARG A 46 -24.92 -4.71 26.50
C ARG A 46 -25.53 -5.56 25.37
N LEU A 47 -24.73 -5.96 24.38
CA LEU A 47 -25.22 -6.64 23.17
C LEU A 47 -24.85 -8.14 23.10
N LEU A 48 -23.96 -8.61 23.97
CA LEU A 48 -23.57 -10.03 24.06
C LEU A 48 -24.58 -10.85 24.90
N LYS A 49 -25.78 -11.06 24.36
CA LYS A 49 -26.64 -12.19 24.75
C LYS A 49 -26.44 -13.36 23.76
N PRO A 50 -26.43 -14.62 24.22
CA PRO A 50 -26.02 -15.73 23.38
C PRO A 50 -27.21 -16.27 22.56
N SER A 51 -27.24 -16.04 21.24
CA SER A 51 -28.04 -16.90 20.35
C SER A 51 -27.51 -16.95 18.90
N GLN A 52 -26.63 -17.91 18.61
CA GLN A 52 -26.26 -18.43 17.27
C GLN A 52 -25.61 -17.44 16.27
N GLY A 53 -24.29 -17.59 16.09
CA GLY A 53 -23.41 -16.64 15.41
C GLY A 53 -23.43 -16.58 13.88
N GLU A 54 -24.46 -17.11 13.22
CA GLU A 54 -24.74 -16.87 11.80
C GLU A 54 -25.79 -15.77 11.66
N ARG A 55 -26.95 -15.91 12.33
CA ARG A 55 -28.01 -14.89 12.33
C ARG A 55 -27.58 -13.54 12.89
N LEU A 56 -26.76 -13.51 13.95
CA LEU A 56 -26.27 -12.24 14.48
C LEU A 56 -25.44 -11.44 13.48
N ARG A 57 -24.79 -12.09 12.51
CA ARG A 57 -23.96 -11.36 11.54
C ARG A 57 -24.82 -10.68 10.50
N GLU A 58 -25.78 -11.41 9.95
CA GLU A 58 -26.78 -10.87 9.03
C GLU A 58 -27.56 -9.75 9.72
N ASP A 59 -28.08 -10.01 10.94
CA ASP A 59 -28.78 -9.00 11.75
C ASP A 59 -27.90 -7.77 12.09
N LEU A 60 -26.60 -7.94 12.40
CA LEU A 60 -25.70 -6.80 12.63
C LEU A 60 -25.36 -6.05 11.35
N THR A 61 -25.16 -6.76 10.24
CA THR A 61 -24.82 -6.16 8.95
C THR A 61 -26.01 -5.34 8.45
N ASP A 62 -27.21 -5.92 8.51
CA ASP A 62 -28.46 -5.24 8.17
C ASP A 62 -28.71 -4.03 9.07
N ALA A 63 -28.49 -4.16 10.39
CA ALA A 63 -28.63 -3.04 11.32
C ALA A 63 -27.56 -1.94 11.17
N LEU A 64 -26.37 -2.27 10.63
CA LEU A 64 -25.32 -1.31 10.29
C LEU A 64 -25.58 -0.63 8.94
N MET A 65 -26.33 -1.27 8.04
CA MET A 65 -26.70 -0.75 6.72
C MET A 65 -27.95 0.14 6.76
N ASP A 66 -28.92 -0.14 7.64
CA ASP A 66 -30.07 0.74 7.86
C ASP A 66 -29.71 1.93 8.78
N ASP A 67 -30.28 3.10 8.49
CA ASP A 67 -30.27 4.33 9.32
C ASP A 67 -31.11 4.18 10.62
N THR A 68 -31.02 3.02 11.28
CA THR A 68 -31.55 2.83 12.62
C THR A 68 -30.78 3.68 13.64
N GLU A 69 -31.32 3.87 14.85
CA GLU A 69 -30.62 4.56 15.96
C GLU A 69 -29.22 3.97 16.26
N ILE A 70 -28.94 2.74 15.82
CA ILE A 70 -27.64 2.06 15.95
C ILE A 70 -26.69 2.48 14.83
N GLY A 71 -27.16 2.54 13.58
CA GLY A 71 -26.39 3.07 12.45
C GLY A 71 -25.93 4.50 12.73
N ALA A 72 -26.86 5.38 13.12
CA ALA A 72 -26.60 6.79 13.44
C ALA A 72 -25.57 7.03 14.57
N ALA A 73 -25.21 6.00 15.35
CA ALA A 73 -24.21 6.10 16.41
C ALA A 73 -22.75 6.00 15.93
N PHE A 74 -22.52 5.60 14.68
CA PHE A 74 -21.20 5.40 14.07
C PHE A 74 -21.00 6.33 12.87
N SER A 75 -19.75 6.76 12.63
CA SER A 75 -19.40 7.45 11.37
C SER A 75 -19.56 6.51 10.17
N PRO A 76 -19.71 7.04 8.94
CA PRO A 76 -19.67 6.22 7.72
C PRO A 76 -18.42 5.35 7.62
N GLU A 77 -17.23 5.87 7.98
CA GLU A 77 -15.99 5.09 7.95
C GLU A 77 -16.00 3.97 9.01
N GLU A 78 -16.51 4.24 10.20
CA GLU A 78 -16.64 3.23 11.26
C GLU A 78 -17.60 2.10 10.86
N ARG A 79 -18.72 2.41 10.17
CA ARG A 79 -19.64 1.38 9.64
C ARG A 79 -18.99 0.53 8.57
N ALA A 80 -18.22 1.15 7.67
CA ALA A 80 -17.48 0.44 6.63
C ALA A 80 -16.45 -0.53 7.25
N MET A 81 -15.65 -0.06 8.21
CA MET A 81 -14.70 -0.89 8.93
C MET A 81 -15.38 -2.05 9.67
N LEU A 82 -16.51 -1.81 10.34
CA LEU A 82 -17.25 -2.87 11.03
C LEU A 82 -17.77 -3.94 10.06
N ASN A 83 -18.32 -3.53 8.91
CA ASN A 83 -18.75 -4.46 7.87
C ASN A 83 -17.57 -5.29 7.34
N ASN A 84 -16.43 -4.64 7.08
CA ASN A 84 -15.20 -5.30 6.65
C ASN A 84 -14.70 -6.32 7.69
N ILE A 85 -14.74 -6.00 8.98
CA ILE A 85 -14.40 -6.95 10.07
C ILE A 85 -15.31 -8.18 10.05
N LEU A 86 -16.61 -8.01 9.84
CA LEU A 86 -17.58 -9.11 9.81
C LEU A 86 -17.31 -10.04 8.62
N ARG A 87 -17.01 -9.46 7.45
CA ARG A 87 -16.65 -10.19 6.21
C ARG A 87 -15.29 -10.86 6.30
N PHE A 88 -14.30 -10.21 6.92
CA PHE A 88 -12.92 -10.69 7.05
C PHE A 88 -12.83 -12.09 7.68
N ARG A 89 -13.80 -12.48 8.51
CA ARG A 89 -13.84 -13.81 9.12
C ARG A 89 -14.01 -14.96 8.11
N GLU A 90 -14.52 -14.66 6.92
CA GLU A 90 -14.81 -15.66 5.87
C GLU A 90 -13.83 -15.61 4.70
N VAL A 91 -12.98 -14.57 4.65
CA VAL A 91 -11.97 -14.37 3.61
C VAL A 91 -10.86 -15.40 3.73
N ARG A 92 -10.49 -16.02 2.61
CA ARG A 92 -9.39 -16.97 2.48
C ARG A 92 -8.11 -16.28 2.02
N VAL A 93 -6.99 -16.96 2.19
CA VAL A 93 -5.68 -16.51 1.73
C VAL A 93 -5.66 -16.33 0.22
N GLU A 94 -6.28 -17.23 -0.53
CA GLU A 94 -6.40 -17.14 -2.00
C GLU A 94 -7.16 -15.89 -2.48
N ASP A 95 -8.08 -15.36 -1.68
CA ASP A 95 -8.88 -14.19 -2.05
C ASP A 95 -8.11 -12.86 -1.96
N ILE A 96 -6.99 -12.86 -1.23
CA ILE A 96 -6.20 -11.66 -0.90
C ILE A 96 -4.75 -11.73 -1.37
N MET A 97 -4.30 -12.89 -1.86
CA MET A 97 -2.91 -13.07 -2.25
C MET A 97 -2.56 -12.30 -3.51
N ILE A 98 -1.33 -11.81 -3.54
CA ILE A 98 -0.68 -11.35 -4.76
C ILE A 98 -0.43 -12.61 -5.61
N PRO A 99 -1.02 -12.69 -6.82
CA PRO A 99 -0.86 -13.85 -7.69
C PRO A 99 0.61 -14.07 -8.07
N ARG A 100 1.00 -15.32 -8.34
CA ARG A 100 2.37 -15.70 -8.75
C ARG A 100 3.00 -14.79 -9.81
N VAL A 101 2.21 -14.36 -10.79
CA VAL A 101 2.68 -13.54 -11.93
C VAL A 101 3.08 -12.11 -11.52
N ASP A 102 2.56 -11.64 -10.38
CA ASP A 102 2.78 -10.29 -9.85
C ASP A 102 3.79 -10.29 -8.68
N ILE A 103 4.44 -11.44 -8.43
CA ILE A 103 5.47 -11.56 -7.38
C ILE A 103 6.79 -11.02 -7.90
N ASP A 104 7.21 -9.88 -7.34
CA ASP A 104 8.59 -9.41 -7.43
C ASP A 104 9.46 -10.19 -6.44
N GLY A 105 10.46 -10.91 -6.92
CA GLY A 105 11.37 -11.69 -6.09
C GLY A 105 12.82 -11.61 -6.57
N LEU A 106 13.74 -11.98 -5.69
CA LEU A 106 15.18 -11.97 -5.93
C LEU A 106 15.70 -13.37 -6.23
N ASP A 107 16.44 -13.54 -7.31
CA ASP A 107 17.25 -14.75 -7.50
C ASP A 107 18.41 -14.76 -6.49
N GLN A 108 18.70 -15.90 -5.89
CA GLN A 108 19.77 -16.03 -4.90
C GLN A 108 21.18 -15.71 -5.45
N ASN A 109 21.38 -15.86 -6.77
CA ASN A 109 22.63 -15.57 -7.46
C ASN A 109 22.72 -14.10 -7.92
N MET A 110 21.63 -13.33 -7.81
CA MET A 110 21.63 -11.90 -8.09
C MET A 110 22.61 -11.18 -7.16
N THR A 111 23.29 -10.18 -7.70
CA THR A 111 24.26 -9.36 -6.94
C THR A 111 23.54 -8.40 -5.97
N ILE A 112 24.23 -7.94 -4.93
CA ILE A 112 23.68 -6.91 -4.02
C ILE A 112 23.35 -5.61 -4.76
N GLY A 113 24.13 -5.25 -5.78
CA GLY A 113 23.86 -4.08 -6.61
C GLY A 113 22.53 -4.18 -7.36
N GLU A 114 22.29 -5.31 -8.04
CA GLU A 114 21.04 -5.57 -8.75
C GLU A 114 19.84 -5.65 -7.79
N ALA A 115 20.01 -6.30 -6.63
CA ALA A 115 18.96 -6.37 -5.63
C ALA A 115 18.55 -4.99 -5.11
N LEU A 116 19.50 -4.06 -4.92
CA LEU A 116 19.21 -2.68 -4.52
C LEU A 116 18.41 -1.91 -5.58
N ILE A 117 18.72 -2.12 -6.86
CA ILE A 117 17.98 -1.53 -7.98
C ILE A 117 16.54 -2.05 -7.95
N LEU A 118 16.35 -3.37 -7.85
CA LEU A 118 15.00 -3.95 -7.83
C LEU A 118 14.17 -3.44 -6.64
N PHE A 119 14.77 -3.33 -5.44
CA PHE A 119 14.08 -2.77 -4.28
C PHE A 119 13.66 -1.31 -4.46
N GLU A 120 14.45 -0.52 -5.20
CA GLU A 120 14.13 0.87 -5.52
C GLU A 120 13.01 0.96 -6.56
N GLU A 121 13.13 0.19 -7.65
CA GLU A 121 12.16 0.17 -8.76
C GLU A 121 10.76 -0.27 -8.31
N THR A 122 10.66 -1.31 -7.48
CA THR A 122 9.36 -1.82 -7.04
C THR A 122 8.83 -1.10 -5.79
N GLY A 123 9.66 -0.34 -5.08
CA GLY A 123 9.32 0.32 -3.81
C GLY A 123 8.96 -0.64 -2.66
N ARG A 124 9.23 -1.94 -2.76
CA ARG A 124 8.80 -2.93 -1.77
C ARG A 124 9.72 -2.92 -0.54
N SER A 125 9.16 -3.16 0.65
CA SER A 125 9.96 -3.30 1.86
C SER A 125 10.62 -4.68 2.02
N ARG A 126 10.02 -5.71 1.40
CA ARG A 126 10.43 -7.12 1.50
C ARG A 126 10.19 -7.83 0.19
N MET A 127 11.06 -8.77 -0.14
CA MET A 127 10.95 -9.63 -1.32
C MET A 127 11.30 -11.07 -0.98
N PRO A 128 10.59 -12.06 -1.56
CA PRO A 128 11.01 -13.46 -1.52
C PRO A 128 12.33 -13.65 -2.27
N VAL A 129 13.14 -14.59 -1.79
CA VAL A 129 14.37 -15.04 -2.44
C VAL A 129 14.15 -16.46 -2.93
N TYR A 130 14.46 -16.70 -4.21
CA TYR A 130 14.28 -17.99 -4.87
C TYR A 130 15.56 -18.43 -5.59
N ASP A 131 15.54 -19.65 -6.10
CA ASP A 131 16.67 -20.26 -6.80
C ASP A 131 16.19 -20.81 -8.13
N GLU A 132 16.55 -20.10 -9.20
CA GLU A 132 16.11 -20.29 -10.60
C GLU A 132 14.61 -20.09 -10.83
N THR A 133 13.76 -20.60 -9.94
CA THR A 133 12.30 -20.61 -10.05
C THR A 133 11.65 -20.25 -8.71
N LEU A 134 10.47 -19.63 -8.78
CA LEU A 134 9.65 -19.31 -7.59
C LEU A 134 9.20 -20.54 -6.80
N ASP A 135 9.25 -21.75 -7.39
CA ASP A 135 8.89 -23.02 -6.73
C ASP A 135 10.01 -23.53 -5.80
N ASN A 136 11.17 -22.87 -5.80
CA ASN A 136 12.30 -23.19 -4.93
C ASN A 136 12.64 -21.99 -4.01
N PRO A 137 11.72 -21.63 -3.08
CA PRO A 137 11.91 -20.48 -2.20
C PRO A 137 13.00 -20.77 -1.14
N LYS A 138 13.94 -19.84 -0.99
CA LYS A 138 14.99 -19.89 0.05
C LYS A 138 14.63 -19.06 1.27
N GLY A 139 13.81 -18.03 1.11
CA GLY A 139 13.41 -17.15 2.19
C GLY A 139 12.95 -15.79 1.69
N MET A 140 13.32 -14.74 2.42
CA MET A 140 13.04 -13.35 2.08
C MET A 140 14.25 -12.47 2.39
N ILE A 141 14.29 -11.27 1.79
CA ILE A 141 15.15 -10.16 2.22
C ILE A 141 14.29 -8.95 2.59
N HIS A 142 14.69 -8.24 3.65
CA HIS A 142 14.14 -6.94 4.02
C HIS A 142 15.10 -5.85 3.56
N ILE A 143 14.60 -4.79 2.92
CA ILE A 143 15.41 -3.65 2.50
C ILE A 143 16.27 -3.06 3.64
N ARG A 144 15.76 -3.06 4.89
CA ARG A 144 16.52 -2.59 6.06
C ARG A 144 17.79 -3.41 6.31
N ASP A 145 17.78 -4.70 6.03
CA ASP A 145 18.96 -5.56 6.19
C ASP A 145 19.98 -5.32 5.10
N LEU A 146 19.51 -5.14 3.86
CA LEU A 146 20.34 -4.79 2.71
C LEU A 146 21.04 -3.44 2.93
N LEU A 147 20.30 -2.42 3.36
CA LEU A 147 20.85 -1.11 3.71
C LEU A 147 21.81 -1.19 4.90
N ALA A 148 21.49 -1.97 5.94
CA ALA A 148 22.37 -2.16 7.09
C ALA A 148 23.68 -2.86 6.70
N TYR A 149 23.61 -3.82 5.78
CA TYR A 149 24.77 -4.52 5.23
C TYR A 149 25.69 -3.56 4.46
N VAL A 150 25.14 -2.77 3.54
CA VAL A 150 25.87 -1.73 2.80
C VAL A 150 26.51 -0.72 3.77
N ALA A 151 25.74 -0.21 4.73
CA ALA A 151 26.24 0.75 5.70
C ALA A 151 27.35 0.18 6.59
N LYS A 152 27.29 -1.10 6.96
CA LYS A 152 28.31 -1.78 7.76
C LYS A 152 29.62 -1.90 6.99
N GLN A 153 29.56 -2.22 5.70
CA GLN A 153 30.74 -2.25 4.83
C GLN A 153 31.33 -0.86 4.61
N ALA A 154 30.49 0.14 4.33
CA ALA A 154 30.92 1.51 4.12
C ALA A 154 31.61 2.13 5.36
N ARG A 155 31.21 1.71 6.57
CA ARG A 155 31.84 2.15 7.84
C ARG A 155 33.10 1.38 8.19
N ASN A 156 33.39 0.24 7.55
CA ASN A 156 34.47 -0.63 7.97
C ASN A 156 35.82 0.07 7.76
N LYS A 157 36.57 0.20 8.86
CA LYS A 157 37.91 0.79 8.87
C LYS A 157 38.84 -0.24 8.27
N ARG A 158 39.34 0.01 7.05
CA ARG A 158 40.44 -0.77 6.48
C ARG A 158 41.53 -0.84 7.55
N ARG A 159 41.77 -2.02 8.14
CA ARG A 159 42.98 -2.27 8.94
C ARG A 159 44.14 -2.25 7.94
N VAL A 160 44.53 -1.06 7.52
CA VAL A 160 45.80 -0.86 6.84
C VAL A 160 46.84 -1.20 7.90
N GLY A 161 47.50 -2.34 7.71
CA GLY A 161 48.66 -2.72 8.49
C GLY A 161 49.77 -1.70 8.26
N SER A 162 49.73 -0.59 9.00
CA SER A 162 50.88 0.30 9.10
C SER A 162 51.85 -0.33 10.10
N ARG A 163 52.70 -1.23 9.60
CA ARG A 163 54.05 -1.37 10.15
C ARG A 163 54.82 -0.13 9.67
N GLY A 164 54.54 1.00 10.31
CA GLY A 164 55.24 2.26 10.14
C GLY A 164 55.75 2.68 11.51
N VAL A 165 57.06 2.52 11.73
CA VAL A 165 57.80 2.97 12.90
C VAL A 165 57.75 4.49 12.97
N ALA A 166 57.37 5.09 14.10
CA ALA A 166 57.93 6.37 14.58
C ALA A 166 57.45 6.75 15.99
N TYR A 167 58.44 7.17 16.79
CA TYR A 167 58.34 7.85 18.08
C TYR A 167 57.62 9.21 17.98
N GLY A 168 56.93 9.61 19.06
CA GLY A 168 56.57 11.02 19.30
C GLY A 168 55.19 11.20 19.93
N GLU A 169 55.17 11.55 21.22
CA GLU A 169 53.98 12.01 21.93
C GLU A 169 53.48 13.34 21.37
N ALA A 170 52.28 13.34 20.78
CA ALA A 170 51.48 14.54 20.60
C ALA A 170 49.98 14.19 20.74
N LYS A 171 49.31 14.92 21.63
CA LYS A 171 47.91 14.78 22.03
C LYS A 171 46.98 14.94 20.81
N ALA A 172 46.28 13.87 20.44
CA ALA A 172 45.40 13.85 19.26
C ALA A 172 44.12 14.70 19.46
N PRO A 173 43.70 15.49 18.46
CA PRO A 173 42.42 16.18 18.47
C PRO A 173 41.26 15.19 18.17
N ARG A 174 40.06 15.62 18.56
CA ARG A 174 38.75 14.94 18.57
C ARG A 174 38.58 13.81 17.55
N SER A 175 38.03 12.69 18.04
CA SER A 175 37.67 11.48 17.32
C SER A 175 37.14 11.76 15.89
N PRO A 176 37.74 11.15 14.85
CA PRO A 176 37.23 11.31 13.49
C PRO A 176 35.85 10.65 13.43
N ARG A 177 34.87 11.36 12.85
CA ARG A 177 33.59 10.77 12.47
C ARG A 177 33.87 9.50 11.66
N PRO A 178 33.10 8.41 11.84
CA PRO A 178 33.32 7.22 11.03
C PRO A 178 33.23 7.61 9.55
N ASN A 179 34.33 7.50 8.80
CA ASN A 179 34.35 7.80 7.37
C ASN A 179 33.46 6.76 6.68
N PHE A 180 32.25 7.18 6.32
CA PHE A 180 31.32 6.44 5.49
C PHE A 180 31.82 6.52 4.04
N ASP A 181 32.19 5.38 3.47
CA ASP A 181 32.84 5.29 2.16
C ASP A 181 32.19 4.19 1.34
N LEU A 182 31.30 4.57 0.42
CA LEU A 182 30.54 3.64 -0.43
C LEU A 182 31.43 2.88 -1.42
N ALA A 183 32.62 3.40 -1.76
CA ALA A 183 33.55 2.70 -2.65
C ALA A 183 34.11 1.40 -2.06
N ARG A 184 33.85 1.13 -0.76
CA ARG A 184 34.25 -0.11 -0.07
C ARG A 184 33.17 -1.18 -0.09
N VAL A 185 31.97 -0.85 -0.54
CA VAL A 185 30.85 -1.79 -0.55
C VAL A 185 31.07 -2.74 -1.73
N ASP A 186 31.13 -4.03 -1.43
CA ASP A 186 31.15 -5.07 -2.43
C ASP A 186 29.70 -5.30 -2.92
N LEU A 187 29.40 -4.73 -4.09
CA LEU A 187 28.09 -4.86 -4.72
C LEU A 187 27.97 -6.11 -5.59
N GLU A 188 29.09 -6.77 -5.91
CA GLU A 188 29.15 -7.97 -6.75
C GLU A 188 28.91 -9.25 -5.96
N GLN A 189 28.94 -9.17 -4.61
CA GLN A 189 28.57 -10.30 -3.78
C GLN A 189 27.11 -10.71 -4.06
N THR A 190 26.84 -12.02 -4.09
CA THR A 190 25.50 -12.54 -4.32
C THR A 190 24.60 -12.39 -3.09
N VAL A 191 23.29 -12.40 -3.32
CA VAL A 191 22.25 -12.44 -2.29
C VAL A 191 22.44 -13.65 -1.35
N ALA A 192 22.75 -14.83 -1.88
CA ALA A 192 22.99 -16.05 -1.10
C ALA A 192 24.16 -15.89 -0.12
N ASP A 193 25.28 -15.33 -0.59
CA ASP A 193 26.52 -15.25 0.18
C ASP A 193 26.52 -14.10 1.20
N ALA A 194 25.67 -13.09 1.01
CA ALA A 194 25.58 -11.94 1.90
C ALA A 194 25.00 -12.27 3.28
N GLY A 195 24.36 -13.43 3.45
CA GLY A 195 23.79 -13.87 4.73
C GLY A 195 22.59 -13.03 5.21
N LEU A 196 21.87 -12.43 4.25
CA LEU A 196 20.72 -11.55 4.51
C LEU A 196 19.37 -12.27 4.43
N VAL A 197 19.36 -13.49 3.87
CA VAL A 197 18.15 -14.28 3.69
C VAL A 197 17.59 -14.69 5.05
N ARG A 198 16.37 -14.24 5.35
CA ARG A 198 15.62 -14.71 6.53
C ARG A 198 14.55 -15.70 6.12
N LYS A 199 14.05 -16.46 7.09
CA LYS A 199 12.94 -17.40 6.88
C LYS A 199 11.67 -16.66 6.47
N ILE A 200 10.92 -17.27 5.56
CA ILE A 200 9.57 -16.86 5.16
C ILE A 200 8.56 -17.84 5.74
N LEU A 201 7.35 -17.36 6.06
CA LEU A 201 6.23 -18.21 6.48
C LEU A 201 5.58 -18.84 5.24
N PHE A 202 5.08 -20.06 5.38
CA PHE A 202 4.31 -20.73 4.33
C PHE A 202 2.86 -20.89 4.76
N ALA A 203 1.92 -20.71 3.85
CA ALA A 203 0.49 -20.84 4.09
C ALA A 203 -0.20 -21.54 2.90
N PRO A 204 -1.20 -22.40 3.14
CA PRO A 204 -2.01 -22.96 2.06
C PRO A 204 -3.08 -21.94 1.59
N PRO A 205 -3.51 -21.98 0.31
CA PRO A 205 -4.48 -21.03 -0.25
C PRO A 205 -5.84 -21.06 0.46
N SER A 206 -6.27 -22.24 0.91
CA SER A 206 -7.55 -22.46 1.58
C SER A 206 -7.60 -21.97 3.05
N MET A 207 -6.47 -21.55 3.63
CA MET A 207 -6.39 -21.03 4.99
C MET A 207 -7.22 -19.74 5.13
N LEU A 208 -7.84 -19.51 6.29
CA LEU A 208 -8.51 -18.23 6.56
C LEU A 208 -7.48 -17.11 6.75
N ALA A 209 -7.72 -15.95 6.15
CA ALA A 209 -6.87 -14.77 6.31
C ALA A 209 -6.72 -14.37 7.79
N SER A 210 -7.78 -14.53 8.58
CA SER A 210 -7.76 -14.27 10.03
C SER A 210 -6.84 -15.21 10.82
N ASP A 211 -6.65 -16.45 10.37
CA ASP A 211 -5.74 -17.40 11.01
C ASP A 211 -4.30 -17.20 10.54
N LEU A 212 -4.11 -16.82 9.27
CA LEU A 212 -2.81 -16.38 8.77
C LEU A 212 -2.34 -15.14 9.55
N LEU A 213 -3.22 -14.16 9.77
CA LEU A 213 -2.93 -12.95 10.56
C LEU A 213 -2.41 -13.29 11.96
N LYS A 214 -3.11 -14.17 12.68
CA LYS A 214 -2.71 -14.63 14.03
C LYS A 214 -1.35 -15.32 13.99
N THR A 215 -1.11 -16.15 12.97
CA THR A 215 0.15 -16.87 12.80
C THR A 215 1.31 -15.90 12.55
N MET A 216 1.11 -14.92 11.65
CA MET A 216 2.08 -13.86 11.36
C MET A 216 2.38 -13.00 12.59
N GLN A 217 1.35 -12.63 13.37
CA GLN A 217 1.51 -11.91 14.63
C GLN A 217 2.32 -12.70 15.67
N ALA A 218 2.01 -14.00 15.83
CA ALA A 218 2.69 -14.87 16.78
C ALA A 218 4.17 -15.10 16.40
N GLN A 219 4.45 -15.32 15.12
CA GLN A 219 5.80 -15.53 14.61
C GLN A 219 6.56 -14.22 14.34
N ARG A 220 5.89 -13.08 14.47
CA ARG A 220 6.41 -11.74 14.13
C ARG A 220 6.96 -11.66 12.70
N THR A 221 6.28 -12.32 11.78
CA THR A 221 6.57 -12.26 10.34
C THR A 221 5.58 -11.31 9.67
N GLN A 222 5.99 -10.68 8.58
CA GLN A 222 5.14 -9.73 7.84
C GLN A 222 4.91 -10.17 6.38
N LEU A 223 5.44 -11.33 5.99
CA LEU A 223 5.33 -11.87 4.66
C LEU A 223 5.16 -13.39 4.75
N ALA A 224 4.23 -13.93 3.96
CA ALA A 224 3.97 -15.35 3.82
C ALA A 224 3.90 -15.72 2.33
N LEU A 225 4.51 -16.84 1.97
CA LEU A 225 4.41 -17.42 0.64
C LEU A 225 3.25 -18.43 0.64
N VAL A 226 2.39 -18.33 -0.36
CA VAL A 226 1.25 -19.23 -0.56
C VAL A 226 1.72 -20.39 -1.42
N ILE A 227 1.57 -21.61 -0.90
CA ILE A 227 2.03 -22.84 -1.55
C ILE A 227 0.86 -23.79 -1.76
N ASP A 228 0.81 -24.40 -2.95
CA ASP A 228 -0.16 -25.43 -3.33
C ASP A 228 0.14 -26.80 -2.68
N GLU A 229 -0.67 -27.81 -2.98
CA GLU A 229 -0.50 -29.17 -2.46
C GLU A 229 0.75 -29.90 -3.00
N TYR A 230 1.33 -29.41 -4.09
CA TYR A 230 2.48 -29.98 -4.77
C TYR A 230 3.81 -29.29 -4.38
N GLY A 231 3.75 -28.22 -3.59
CA GLY A 231 4.92 -27.44 -3.20
C GLY A 231 5.25 -26.29 -4.15
N GLY A 232 4.38 -26.03 -5.14
CA GLY A 232 4.47 -24.90 -6.05
C GLY A 232 4.01 -23.59 -5.40
N THR A 233 4.58 -22.48 -5.84
CA THR A 233 4.19 -21.16 -5.36
C THR A 233 2.97 -20.64 -6.13
N ASP A 234 1.87 -20.44 -5.41
CA ASP A 234 0.62 -19.87 -5.94
C ASP A 234 0.56 -18.35 -5.80
N GLY A 235 1.16 -17.81 -4.74
CA GLY A 235 1.04 -16.41 -4.42
C GLY A 235 1.88 -15.94 -3.23
N LEU A 236 1.70 -14.68 -2.87
CA LEU A 236 2.36 -14.03 -1.74
C LEU A 236 1.33 -13.21 -0.96
N VAL A 237 1.40 -13.21 0.36
CA VAL A 237 0.55 -12.38 1.23
C VAL A 237 1.41 -11.60 2.21
N SER A 238 1.17 -10.30 2.28
CA SER A 238 1.76 -9.42 3.29
C SER A 238 0.80 -9.21 4.47
N HIS A 239 1.35 -8.80 5.61
CA HIS A 239 0.52 -8.40 6.76
C HIS A 239 -0.33 -7.17 6.44
N GLU A 240 0.18 -6.28 5.59
CA GLU A 240 -0.48 -5.05 5.18
C GLU A 240 -1.73 -5.39 4.35
N ASP A 241 -1.63 -6.32 3.41
CA ASP A 241 -2.76 -6.77 2.57
C ASP A 241 -3.91 -7.34 3.42
N ILE A 242 -3.57 -8.09 4.47
CA ILE A 242 -4.57 -8.65 5.41
C ILE A 242 -5.26 -7.55 6.22
N VAL A 243 -4.50 -6.54 6.66
CA VAL A 243 -5.02 -5.44 7.47
C VAL A 243 -5.85 -4.47 6.61
N GLU A 244 -5.42 -4.21 5.38
CA GLU A 244 -6.14 -3.40 4.39
C GLU A 244 -7.58 -3.92 4.18
N MET A 245 -7.78 -5.24 4.16
CA MET A 245 -9.12 -5.82 4.05
C MET A 245 -10.08 -5.45 5.19
N VAL A 246 -9.54 -5.19 6.38
CA VAL A 246 -10.33 -4.82 7.55
C VAL A 246 -10.52 -3.31 7.62
N VAL A 247 -9.42 -2.60 7.42
CA VAL A 247 -9.32 -1.18 7.70
C VAL A 247 -9.78 -0.34 6.50
N GLY A 248 -9.66 -0.86 5.27
CA GLY A 248 -9.81 -0.11 4.04
C GLY A 248 -8.58 0.74 3.72
N ASP A 249 -8.64 1.47 2.60
CA ASP A 249 -7.76 2.61 2.39
C ASP A 249 -8.16 3.65 3.46
N ILE A 250 -7.35 3.83 4.51
CA ILE A 250 -7.59 4.94 5.44
C ILE A 250 -7.19 6.20 4.69
N ASP A 251 -8.17 6.88 4.11
CA ASP A 251 -8.06 8.31 3.85
C ASP A 251 -8.02 8.99 5.22
N ASP A 252 -6.96 9.77 5.47
CA ASP A 252 -6.75 10.42 6.76
C ASP A 252 -7.96 11.33 7.05
N GLU A 253 -8.35 11.53 8.32
CA GLU A 253 -9.34 12.56 8.68
C GLU A 253 -8.84 13.98 8.33
N HIS A 254 -7.61 14.08 7.83
CA HIS A 254 -6.99 15.25 7.21
C HIS A 254 -7.14 15.36 5.68
N ASP A 255 -7.80 14.40 5.01
CA ASP A 255 -8.00 14.41 3.54
C ASP A 255 -9.35 15.00 3.10
N LYS A 256 -10.12 15.57 4.03
CA LYS A 256 -11.37 16.31 3.69
C LYS A 256 -11.15 17.57 2.83
N ASP A 257 -9.89 17.91 2.52
CA ASP A 257 -9.52 19.02 1.64
C ASP A 257 -8.71 18.59 0.40
N GLU A 258 -8.56 17.28 0.09
CA GLU A 258 -8.16 16.90 -1.27
C GLU A 258 -9.41 16.80 -2.13
N THR A 259 -9.58 17.78 -3.01
CA THR A 259 -10.64 17.76 -4.01
C THR A 259 -10.49 16.47 -4.82
N MET A 260 -11.46 15.55 -4.75
CA MET A 260 -11.48 14.24 -5.44
C MET A 260 -11.25 14.34 -6.95
N PHE A 261 -11.36 15.55 -7.48
CA PHE A 261 -10.92 15.92 -8.81
C PHE A 261 -10.30 17.32 -8.81
N SER A 262 -9.26 17.51 -9.61
CA SER A 262 -8.65 18.80 -9.86
C SER A 262 -8.86 19.21 -11.32
N ARG A 263 -9.27 20.47 -11.52
CA ARG A 263 -9.37 21.05 -12.86
C ARG A 263 -8.01 21.58 -13.29
N LEU A 264 -7.40 20.95 -14.29
CA LEU A 264 -6.12 21.37 -14.85
C LEU A 264 -6.31 22.48 -15.91
N SER A 265 -7.40 22.42 -16.68
CA SER A 265 -7.80 23.44 -17.65
C SER A 265 -9.33 23.41 -17.85
N ALA A 266 -9.88 24.29 -18.70
CA ALA A 266 -11.31 24.28 -19.02
C ALA A 266 -11.80 22.90 -19.51
N ASP A 267 -10.93 22.19 -20.22
CA ASP A 267 -11.27 20.94 -20.93
C ASP A 267 -10.60 19.71 -20.32
N VAL A 268 -9.80 19.86 -19.26
CA VAL A 268 -9.06 18.75 -18.64
C VAL A 268 -9.27 18.72 -17.14
N LEU A 269 -9.84 17.62 -16.66
CA LEU A 269 -9.94 17.26 -15.25
C LEU A 269 -9.07 16.03 -14.95
N VAL A 270 -8.55 15.95 -13.73
CA VAL A 270 -7.97 14.73 -13.18
C VAL A 270 -8.78 14.36 -11.96
N ALA A 271 -9.30 13.14 -11.90
CA ALA A 271 -10.19 12.66 -10.85
C ALA A 271 -9.72 11.31 -10.31
N ASP A 272 -9.91 11.09 -9.01
CA ASP A 272 -9.92 9.75 -8.43
C ASP A 272 -11.15 8.99 -8.98
N ALA A 273 -11.00 7.70 -9.25
CA ALA A 273 -12.08 6.86 -9.75
C ALA A 273 -13.24 6.70 -8.75
N ARG A 274 -13.00 6.98 -7.46
CA ARG A 274 -14.03 7.03 -6.41
C ARG A 274 -14.84 8.32 -6.41
N ALA A 275 -14.47 9.33 -7.21
CA ALA A 275 -15.24 10.56 -7.31
C ALA A 275 -16.71 10.26 -7.68
N GLU A 276 -17.64 10.88 -6.95
CA GLU A 276 -19.07 10.72 -7.20
C GLU A 276 -19.45 11.36 -8.54
N LEU A 277 -20.29 10.65 -9.30
CA LEU A 277 -20.74 11.11 -10.62
C LEU A 277 -21.56 12.40 -10.54
N THR A 278 -22.31 12.58 -9.45
CA THR A 278 -23.09 13.78 -9.14
C THR A 278 -22.19 15.01 -8.99
N GLU A 279 -21.16 14.93 -8.15
CA GLU A 279 -20.19 16.00 -7.93
C GLU A 279 -19.38 16.30 -9.21
N LEU A 280 -19.00 15.26 -9.93
CA LEU A 280 -18.25 15.39 -11.18
C LEU A 280 -19.11 16.06 -12.27
N ALA A 281 -20.39 15.71 -12.36
CA ALA A 281 -21.33 16.35 -13.28
C ALA A 281 -21.58 17.82 -12.94
N GLU A 282 -21.71 18.16 -11.64
CA GLU A 282 -21.81 19.54 -11.19
C GLU A 282 -20.54 20.34 -11.52
N ALA A 283 -19.37 19.73 -11.34
CA ALA A 283 -18.11 20.37 -11.65
C ALA A 283 -17.93 20.60 -13.16
N ILE A 284 -18.10 19.57 -13.99
CA ILE A 284 -17.87 19.64 -15.45
C ILE A 284 -18.96 20.45 -16.14
N GLY A 285 -20.19 20.43 -15.63
CA GLY A 285 -21.33 21.13 -16.17
C GLY A 285 -22.25 20.25 -17.04
N PRO A 286 -23.32 20.84 -17.61
CA PRO A 286 -24.47 20.11 -18.15
C PRO A 286 -24.17 19.27 -19.40
N GLU A 287 -22.99 19.41 -20.00
CA GLU A 287 -22.54 18.59 -21.12
C GLU A 287 -22.11 17.18 -20.68
N PHE A 288 -21.75 17.00 -19.40
CA PHE A 288 -21.44 15.70 -18.82
C PHE A 288 -22.73 14.98 -18.41
N ASP A 289 -23.44 14.44 -19.39
CA ASP A 289 -24.73 13.77 -19.16
C ASP A 289 -24.56 12.32 -18.72
N VAL A 290 -24.70 12.08 -17.42
CA VAL A 290 -24.65 10.74 -16.80
C VAL A 290 -25.99 10.35 -16.14
N ARG A 291 -27.08 11.09 -16.40
CA ARG A 291 -28.36 10.91 -15.71
C ARG A 291 -28.95 9.51 -15.88
N GLU A 292 -28.75 8.90 -17.03
CA GLU A 292 -29.20 7.53 -17.31
C GLU A 292 -28.40 6.47 -16.53
N HIS A 293 -27.22 6.82 -16.04
CA HIS A 293 -26.32 5.92 -15.31
C HIS A 293 -26.40 6.08 -13.78
N LEU A 294 -26.92 7.21 -13.30
CA LEU A 294 -27.03 7.51 -11.86
C LEU A 294 -28.01 6.61 -11.08
N GLU A 295 -28.87 5.86 -11.77
CA GLU A 295 -29.78 4.90 -11.09
C GLU A 295 -29.06 3.60 -10.68
N GLU A 296 -27.94 3.26 -11.33
CA GLU A 296 -27.22 2.00 -11.14
C GLU A 296 -25.76 2.20 -10.71
N ILE A 297 -25.22 3.42 -10.86
CA ILE A 297 -23.79 3.70 -10.74
C ILE A 297 -23.57 5.03 -10.02
N ASP A 298 -22.78 4.99 -8.95
CA ASP A 298 -22.51 6.18 -8.14
C ASP A 298 -21.16 6.84 -8.47
N THR A 299 -20.18 6.11 -9.02
CA THR A 299 -18.77 6.55 -9.13
C THR A 299 -18.24 6.58 -10.56
N LEU A 300 -17.21 7.41 -10.78
CA LEU A 300 -16.48 7.49 -12.07
C LEU A 300 -15.91 6.14 -12.50
N GLY A 301 -15.32 5.38 -11.57
CA GLY A 301 -14.78 4.05 -11.82
C GLY A 301 -15.87 3.06 -12.22
N GLY A 302 -17.03 3.13 -11.55
CA GLY A 302 -18.20 2.33 -11.88
C GLY A 302 -18.72 2.62 -13.30
N LEU A 303 -18.74 3.89 -13.71
CA LEU A 303 -19.18 4.30 -15.04
C LEU A 303 -18.26 3.72 -16.13
N ILE A 304 -16.95 3.81 -15.94
CA ILE A 304 -15.97 3.28 -16.89
C ILE A 304 -16.04 1.75 -16.95
N PHE A 305 -16.18 1.08 -15.81
CA PHE A 305 -16.35 -0.37 -15.75
C PHE A 305 -17.63 -0.82 -16.47
N PHE A 306 -18.75 -0.16 -16.23
CA PHE A 306 -20.03 -0.48 -16.87
C PHE A 306 -19.96 -0.30 -18.38
N ALA A 307 -19.30 0.76 -18.86
CA ALA A 307 -19.12 1.00 -20.29
C ALA A 307 -18.26 -0.07 -20.98
N LEU A 308 -17.26 -0.64 -20.28
CA LEU A 308 -16.30 -1.59 -20.86
C LEU A 308 -16.57 -3.07 -20.54
N GLY A 309 -17.31 -3.35 -19.48
CA GLY A 309 -17.47 -4.69 -18.90
C GLY A 309 -16.18 -5.28 -18.30
N ARG A 310 -15.11 -4.49 -18.16
CA ARG A 310 -13.82 -4.87 -17.59
C ARG A 310 -13.08 -3.66 -17.03
N ILE A 311 -12.01 -3.92 -16.27
CA ILE A 311 -11.11 -2.86 -15.80
C ILE A 311 -10.09 -2.55 -16.91
N PRO A 312 -9.98 -1.29 -17.35
CA PRO A 312 -9.00 -0.87 -18.34
C PRO A 312 -7.59 -0.77 -17.76
N ALA A 313 -6.58 -0.97 -18.61
CA ALA A 313 -5.18 -0.86 -18.20
C ALA A 313 -4.73 0.60 -18.14
N LYS A 314 -3.66 0.88 -17.38
CA LYS A 314 -3.02 2.20 -17.36
C LYS A 314 -2.63 2.66 -18.77
N GLY A 315 -2.99 3.90 -19.10
CA GLY A 315 -2.77 4.52 -20.41
C GLY A 315 -3.88 4.28 -21.43
N GLU A 316 -4.83 3.38 -21.15
CA GLU A 316 -5.99 3.15 -22.02
C GLU A 316 -6.90 4.40 -22.06
N VAL A 317 -7.51 4.66 -23.22
CA VAL A 317 -8.45 5.77 -23.42
C VAL A 317 -9.82 5.20 -23.70
N VAL A 318 -10.80 5.67 -22.93
CA VAL A 318 -12.17 5.14 -22.91
C VAL A 318 -13.14 6.27 -23.23
N ARG A 319 -14.21 5.97 -23.96
CA ARG A 319 -15.30 6.90 -24.27
C ARG A 319 -16.59 6.40 -23.62
N ALA A 320 -16.71 6.61 -22.31
CA ALA A 320 -17.87 6.18 -21.53
C ALA A 320 -19.06 7.16 -21.63
N VAL A 321 -18.79 8.44 -21.91
CA VAL A 321 -19.79 9.51 -22.04
C VAL A 321 -19.54 10.24 -23.37
N PRO A 322 -20.57 10.55 -24.16
CA PRO A 322 -20.42 11.34 -25.39
C PRO A 322 -19.74 12.68 -25.12
N GLY A 323 -18.77 13.06 -25.96
CA GLY A 323 -18.04 14.33 -25.82
C GLY A 323 -16.93 14.32 -24.76
N PHE A 324 -16.63 13.17 -24.15
CA PHE A 324 -15.54 13.04 -23.19
C PHE A 324 -14.66 11.81 -23.46
N GLU A 325 -13.35 12.02 -23.31
CA GLU A 325 -12.35 10.96 -23.27
C GLU A 325 -11.83 10.77 -21.85
N PHE A 326 -11.75 9.52 -21.42
CA PHE A 326 -11.26 9.11 -20.11
C PHE A 326 -9.94 8.35 -20.29
N GLN A 327 -8.83 9.00 -19.99
CA GLN A 327 -7.51 8.39 -20.00
C GLN A 327 -7.20 7.82 -18.61
N ILE A 328 -6.92 6.52 -18.54
CA ILE A 328 -6.57 5.84 -17.28
C ILE A 328 -5.16 6.22 -16.87
N LEU A 329 -5.02 6.94 -15.77
CA LEU A 329 -3.72 7.33 -15.21
C LEU A 329 -3.12 6.22 -14.36
N ASP A 330 -3.97 5.54 -13.58
CA ASP A 330 -3.59 4.43 -12.73
C ASP A 330 -4.76 3.46 -12.52
N ALA A 331 -4.48 2.16 -12.56
CA ALA A 331 -5.44 1.08 -12.36
C ALA A 331 -4.70 -0.19 -11.95
N ASP A 332 -5.32 -0.99 -11.08
CA ASP A 332 -4.88 -2.35 -10.75
C ASP A 332 -5.83 -3.39 -11.37
N THR A 333 -5.62 -4.68 -11.09
CA THR A 333 -6.43 -5.77 -11.66
C THR A 333 -7.88 -5.80 -11.14
N ARG A 334 -8.19 -5.05 -10.08
CA ARG A 334 -9.48 -5.04 -9.38
C ARG A 334 -10.22 -3.71 -9.44
N ARG A 335 -9.51 -2.59 -9.65
CA ARG A 335 -10.13 -1.25 -9.69
C ARG A 335 -9.30 -0.23 -10.48
N ILE A 336 -10.01 0.77 -11.01
CA ILE A 336 -9.41 2.00 -11.54
C ILE A 336 -9.09 2.89 -10.33
N LYS A 337 -7.95 3.60 -10.35
CA LYS A 337 -7.53 4.51 -9.28
C LYS A 337 -7.63 5.97 -9.73
N GLY A 338 -6.99 6.31 -10.85
CA GLY A 338 -6.91 7.68 -11.33
C GLY A 338 -7.30 7.81 -12.79
N VAL A 339 -8.06 8.85 -13.11
CA VAL A 339 -8.59 9.10 -14.46
C VAL A 339 -8.35 10.55 -14.84
N ARG A 340 -7.83 10.78 -16.05
CA ARG A 340 -7.85 12.08 -16.69
C ARG A 340 -9.05 12.15 -17.63
N ILE A 341 -9.89 13.16 -17.44
CA ILE A 341 -11.07 13.43 -18.24
C ILE A 341 -10.75 14.60 -19.17
N VAL A 342 -10.92 14.39 -20.47
CA VAL A 342 -10.72 15.40 -21.51
C VAL A 342 -12.03 15.63 -22.22
N ARG A 343 -12.46 16.90 -22.34
CA ARG A 343 -13.60 17.26 -23.18
C ARG A 343 -13.18 17.19 -24.64
N ASP A 344 -13.84 16.35 -25.41
CA ASP A 344 -13.67 16.24 -26.86
C ASP A 344 -14.51 17.36 -27.50
N HIS A 345 -13.89 18.52 -27.71
CA HIS A 345 -14.47 19.51 -28.61
C HIS A 345 -14.43 18.91 -30.01
N GLY A 346 -15.54 18.31 -30.41
CA GLY A 346 -15.76 17.92 -31.80
C GLY A 346 -15.28 19.06 -32.69
N SER A 347 -14.49 18.73 -33.70
CA SER A 347 -13.97 19.64 -34.70
C SER A 347 -15.08 20.42 -35.40
N GLU A 348 -15.54 21.51 -34.79
CA GLU A 348 -16.34 22.57 -35.40
C GLU A 348 -15.48 23.84 -35.39
N GLY A 349 -14.57 23.94 -36.36
CA GLY A 349 -13.69 25.09 -36.46
C GLY A 349 -12.54 25.01 -37.46
N GLN A 350 -12.59 24.15 -38.48
CA GLN A 350 -11.69 24.26 -39.64
C GLN A 350 -12.28 23.59 -40.87
N ASP A 351 -13.47 24.02 -41.30
CA ASP A 351 -13.91 23.79 -42.68
C ASP A 351 -14.74 24.98 -43.16
N ASP A 352 -14.02 26.07 -43.45
CA ASP A 352 -14.54 27.16 -44.28
C ASP A 352 -13.40 27.67 -45.18
N ARG A 353 -12.89 26.76 -46.02
CA ARG A 353 -12.29 27.12 -47.31
C ARG A 353 -12.79 26.13 -48.35
N ALA A 354 -13.76 26.59 -49.13
CA ALA A 354 -14.16 25.95 -50.37
C ALA A 354 -12.95 25.64 -51.27
N PRO A 355 -13.03 24.58 -52.10
CA PRO A 355 -11.95 24.22 -53.02
C PRO A 355 -11.92 25.23 -54.17
N GLY A 356 -10.80 25.95 -54.28
CA GLY A 356 -10.46 26.78 -55.43
C GLY A 356 -9.04 26.46 -55.85
N ASP A 357 -8.90 25.99 -57.09
CA ASP A 357 -7.67 25.63 -57.78
C ASP A 357 -6.53 26.63 -57.55
N ALA A 358 -5.33 26.13 -57.22
CA ALA A 358 -4.10 26.38 -57.99
C ALA A 358 -2.83 25.87 -57.26
N ASP A 359 -2.05 25.15 -58.07
CA ASP A 359 -0.60 25.01 -58.07
C ASP A 359 0.11 24.00 -57.16
N ALA A 360 0.95 23.26 -57.89
CA ALA A 360 1.79 22.14 -57.53
C ALA A 360 3.09 22.60 -56.85
N ASP A 361 3.90 21.60 -56.50
CA ASP A 361 5.17 21.62 -55.77
C ASP A 361 4.98 21.74 -54.24
N GLU A 362 5.47 20.84 -53.39
CA GLU A 362 6.74 20.13 -53.44
C GLU A 362 6.67 18.95 -52.44
N VAL A 363 6.82 17.70 -52.92
CA VAL A 363 6.91 16.51 -52.05
C VAL A 363 8.38 16.26 -51.75
N ILE A 364 8.81 16.48 -50.51
CA ILE A 364 10.11 15.98 -50.00
C ILE A 364 9.84 14.71 -49.19
N PRO A 365 10.27 13.51 -49.64
CA PRO A 365 10.13 12.30 -48.86
C PRO A 365 11.28 12.15 -47.84
N LEU A 366 10.93 11.67 -46.64
CA LEU A 366 11.89 11.20 -45.62
C LEU A 366 12.63 9.94 -46.11
N PRO A 367 13.93 9.77 -45.80
CA PRO A 367 14.72 8.65 -46.30
C PRO A 367 14.46 7.34 -45.52
N ALA A 368 14.49 6.22 -46.25
CA ALA A 368 14.38 4.85 -45.74
C ALA A 368 15.70 4.35 -45.09
N PRO A 369 15.66 3.32 -44.22
CA PRO A 369 16.82 2.86 -43.46
C PRO A 369 17.77 1.98 -44.29
N ASP A 370 19.07 2.19 -44.09
CA ASP A 370 20.19 1.57 -44.81
C ASP A 370 20.45 0.13 -44.29
N VAL A 371 20.09 -0.90 -45.09
CA VAL A 371 20.50 -2.30 -44.85
C VAL A 371 21.62 -2.64 -45.83
N ARG A 372 22.87 -2.58 -45.37
CA ARG A 372 24.04 -3.05 -46.15
C ARG A 372 24.23 -4.55 -45.93
N LEU A 373 23.74 -5.33 -46.90
CA LEU A 373 24.15 -6.71 -47.13
C LEU A 373 25.55 -6.73 -47.76
N ILE A 374 26.48 -7.35 -47.05
CA ILE A 374 27.82 -7.72 -47.52
C ILE A 374 27.65 -8.80 -48.60
N THR A 375 28.02 -8.50 -49.84
CA THR A 375 28.16 -9.52 -50.90
C THR A 375 29.61 -9.66 -51.31
N HIS A 376 29.98 -10.94 -51.36
CA HIS A 376 31.29 -11.50 -51.65
C HIS A 376 31.80 -11.14 -53.05
N GLN A 377 33.10 -10.88 -53.08
CA GLN A 377 33.97 -10.74 -54.23
C GLN A 377 34.20 -12.10 -54.90
N GLN A 378 33.86 -12.25 -56.18
CA GLN A 378 34.37 -13.31 -57.07
C GLN A 378 34.42 -12.84 -58.55
N ASN A 379 35.66 -12.74 -59.04
CA ASN A 379 36.20 -13.02 -60.39
C ASN A 379 35.97 -12.14 -61.65
N ALA A 380 37.09 -12.09 -62.40
CA ALA A 380 37.39 -11.72 -63.80
C ALA A 380 37.60 -10.20 -64.04
N ASP A 381 38.73 -9.68 -64.55
CA ASP A 381 39.85 -10.21 -65.33
C ASP A 381 41.21 -9.66 -64.86
#